data_AF-A0A429MJP4-F1
#
_entry.id   AF-A0A429MJP4-F1
#
_cell.length_a   1.000
_cell.length_b   1.000
_cell.length_c   1.000
_cell.angle_alpha   90.00
_cell.angle_beta   90.00
_cell.angle_gamma   90.00
#
_symmetry.space_group_name_H-M   'P 1'
#
loop_
_entity.id
_entity.type
_entity.pdbx_description
1 polymer ?
#
loop_
_entity_poly.entity_id
_entity_poly.type
_entity_poly.pdbx_seq_one_letter_code
_entity_poly.pdbx_strand_id
1 'polypeptide(L)'
;TTHDALGAHARDEIGIHENTAANPIQAALSSAASFSFGAFFPMLAILFSPEHLIMPSVLITGIAALAILGALSSYFAGTSKIKGSLRITLWGILAMAFSSWIGSLFNVTPL
;
A
#
# COMPACT_ATOMS: atom_id res chain seq x y z
N THR A 1 0.29 -18.78 -42.80
CA THR A 1 -1.08 -18.34 -42.52
C THR A 1 -1.15 -16.83 -42.69
N THR A 2 -1.61 -16.39 -43.86
CA THR A 2 -1.75 -14.98 -44.29
C THR A 2 -3.01 -14.34 -43.70
N HIS A 3 -3.21 -14.48 -42.39
CA HIS A 3 -4.35 -13.92 -41.68
C HIS A 3 -3.81 -13.02 -40.57
N ASP A 4 -4.14 -11.74 -40.66
CA ASP A 4 -3.91 -10.69 -39.66
C ASP A 4 -2.46 -10.23 -39.43
N ALA A 5 -1.91 -9.55 -40.44
CA ALA A 5 -0.61 -8.86 -40.35
C ALA A 5 -0.63 -7.71 -39.32
N LEU A 6 -1.77 -7.02 -39.14
CA LEU A 6 -1.90 -5.91 -38.19
C LEU A 6 -1.89 -6.41 -36.74
N GLY A 7 -2.61 -7.47 -36.42
CA GLY A 7 -2.60 -8.07 -35.09
C GLY A 7 -1.28 -8.77 -34.76
N ALA A 8 -0.57 -9.32 -35.75
CA ALA A 8 0.79 -9.81 -35.54
C ALA A 8 1.75 -8.67 -35.19
N HIS A 9 1.70 -7.57 -35.93
CA HIS A 9 2.51 -6.38 -35.66
C HIS A 9 2.17 -5.71 -34.33
N ALA A 10 0.89 -5.62 -33.95
CA ALA A 10 0.45 -5.09 -32.65
C ALA A 10 0.88 -5.98 -31.47
N ARG A 11 0.91 -7.31 -31.64
CA ARG A 11 1.48 -8.22 -30.63
C ARG A 11 2.99 -8.06 -30.51
N ASP A 12 3.68 -7.98 -31.65
CA ASP A 12 5.14 -8.03 -31.71
C ASP A 12 5.81 -6.69 -31.38
N GLU A 13 5.16 -5.54 -31.66
CA GLU A 13 5.74 -4.21 -31.44
C GLU A 13 5.24 -3.52 -30.16
N ILE A 14 3.96 -3.66 -29.80
CA ILE A 14 3.35 -3.00 -28.63
C ILE A 14 2.92 -3.98 -27.53
N GLY A 15 3.18 -5.28 -27.70
CA GLY A 15 2.96 -6.30 -26.67
C GLY A 15 1.49 -6.54 -26.29
N ILE A 16 0.55 -6.05 -27.11
CA ILE A 16 -0.87 -6.19 -26.85
C ILE A 16 -1.30 -7.59 -27.27
N HIS A 17 -1.31 -8.53 -26.32
CA HIS A 17 -2.07 -9.77 -26.45
C HIS A 17 -3.48 -9.53 -25.91
N GLU A 18 -4.50 -10.21 -26.43
CA GLU A 18 -5.86 -10.16 -25.86
C GLU A 18 -5.87 -10.59 -24.38
N ASN A 19 -4.88 -11.39 -23.97
CA ASN A 19 -4.63 -11.80 -22.59
C ASN A 19 -3.93 -10.72 -21.72
N THR A 20 -3.47 -9.61 -22.33
CA THR A 20 -2.85 -8.45 -21.66
C THR A 20 -3.80 -7.25 -21.55
N ALA A 21 -5.06 -7.39 -21.98
CA ALA A 21 -6.05 -6.34 -21.78
C ALA A 21 -6.24 -6.10 -20.27
N ALA A 22 -5.75 -4.96 -19.78
CA ALA A 22 -5.88 -4.59 -18.39
C ALA A 22 -7.36 -4.55 -17.99
N ASN A 23 -7.73 -5.22 -16.90
CA ASN A 23 -9.08 -5.17 -16.35
C ASN A 23 -9.15 -4.06 -15.29
N PRO A 24 -9.59 -2.83 -15.65
CA PRO A 24 -9.49 -1.67 -14.76
C PRO A 24 -10.37 -1.80 -13.52
N ILE A 25 -11.56 -2.38 -13.66
CA ILE A 25 -12.50 -2.54 -12.55
C ILE A 25 -11.94 -3.54 -11.54
N GLN A 26 -11.39 -4.65 -12.01
CA GLN A 26 -10.75 -5.64 -11.14
C GLN A 26 -9.55 -5.05 -10.40
N ALA A 27 -8.70 -4.28 -11.09
CA ALA A 27 -7.56 -3.61 -10.47
C ALA A 27 -8.01 -2.60 -9.41
N ALA A 28 -9.01 -1.77 -9.71
CA ALA A 28 -9.54 -0.77 -8.78
C ALA A 28 -10.11 -1.42 -7.50
N LEU A 29 -10.94 -2.46 -7.66
CA LEU A 29 -11.52 -3.18 -6.51
C LEU A 29 -10.44 -3.88 -5.66
N SER A 30 -9.45 -4.49 -6.32
CA SER A 30 -8.32 -5.11 -5.63
C SER A 30 -7.50 -4.09 -4.83
N SER A 31 -7.25 -2.91 -5.41
CA SER A 31 -6.54 -1.81 -4.72
C SER A 31 -7.34 -1.27 -3.54
N ALA A 32 -8.65 -1.02 -3.72
CA ALA A 32 -9.52 -0.53 -2.66
C ALA A 32 -9.55 -1.52 -1.48
N ALA A 33 -9.76 -2.81 -1.76
CA ALA A 33 -9.75 -3.85 -0.74
C ALA A 33 -8.40 -3.92 -0.01
N SER A 34 -7.28 -3.95 -0.75
CA SER A 34 -5.94 -4.01 -0.16
C SER A 34 -5.64 -2.81 0.74
N PHE A 35 -6.05 -1.61 0.33
CA PHE A 35 -5.89 -0.40 1.13
C PHE A 35 -6.73 -0.44 2.40
N SER A 36 -8.01 -0.81 2.29
CA SER A 36 -8.92 -0.96 3.44
C SER A 36 -8.40 -1.99 4.44
N PHE A 37 -7.89 -3.14 3.98
CA PHE A 37 -7.30 -4.14 4.86
C PHE A 37 -6.04 -3.64 5.58
N GLY A 38 -5.19 -2.85 4.91
CA GLY A 38 -4.03 -2.24 5.55
C GLY A 38 -4.42 -1.23 6.63
N ALA A 39 -5.41 -0.39 6.35
CA ALA A 39 -5.91 0.64 7.28
C ALA A 39 -6.73 0.06 8.44
N PHE A 40 -7.26 -1.16 8.30
CA PHE A 40 -8.11 -1.81 9.30
C PHE A 40 -7.41 -1.96 10.66
N PHE A 41 -6.14 -2.36 10.68
CA PHE A 41 -5.39 -2.58 11.92
C PHE A 41 -5.22 -1.31 12.79
N PRO A 42 -4.68 -0.18 12.28
CA PRO A 42 -4.61 1.05 13.06
C PRO A 42 -6.00 1.62 13.39
N MET A 43 -7.03 1.35 12.57
CA MET A 43 -8.40 1.75 12.92
C MET A 43 -8.93 0.99 14.14
N LEU A 44 -8.65 -0.31 14.26
CA LEU A 44 -8.98 -1.08 15.45
C LEU A 44 -8.24 -0.57 16.70
N ALA A 45 -6.98 -0.14 16.54
CA ALA A 45 -6.24 0.50 17.63
C ALA A 45 -6.95 1.75 18.16
N ILE A 46 -7.51 2.59 17.28
CA ILE A 46 -8.31 3.74 17.69
C ILE A 46 -9.55 3.29 18.46
N LEU A 47 -10.26 2.27 17.96
CA LEU A 47 -11.53 1.83 18.54
C LEU A 47 -11.39 1.25 19.95
N PHE A 48 -10.27 0.56 20.22
CA PHE A 48 -10.08 -0.16 21.49
C PHE A 48 -9.12 0.54 22.46
N SER A 49 -8.39 1.58 22.06
CA SER A 49 -7.47 2.27 22.96
C SER A 49 -8.17 3.32 23.83
N PRO A 50 -7.79 3.41 25.11
CA PRO A 50 -8.10 4.57 25.96
C PRO A 50 -7.57 5.86 25.32
N GLU A 51 -8.25 6.99 25.57
CA GLU A 51 -7.95 8.29 24.95
C GLU A 51 -6.47 8.69 25.01
N HIS A 52 -5.84 8.56 26.17
CA HIS A 52 -4.42 8.86 26.39
C HIS A 52 -3.43 7.92 25.66
N LEU A 53 -3.91 6.79 25.13
CA LEU A 53 -3.09 5.80 24.41
C LEU A 53 -3.39 5.72 22.91
N ILE A 54 -4.35 6.50 22.40
CA ILE A 54 -4.74 6.43 20.97
C ILE A 54 -3.51 6.70 20.08
N MET A 55 -2.79 7.79 20.32
CA MET A 55 -1.63 8.18 19.52
C MET A 55 -0.53 7.10 19.50
N PRO A 56 0.01 6.62 20.64
CA PRO A 56 1.02 5.57 20.62
C PRO A 56 0.50 4.24 20.06
N SER A 57 -0.77 3.90 20.31
CA SER A 57 -1.38 2.66 19.80
C SER A 57 -1.47 2.66 18.27
N VAL A 58 -1.93 3.76 17.67
CA VAL A 58 -2.00 3.93 16.21
C VAL A 58 -0.60 3.90 15.58
N LEU A 59 0.38 4.55 16.22
CA LEU A 59 1.77 4.53 15.75
C LEU A 59 2.35 3.12 15.71
N ILE A 60 2.23 2.38 16.82
CA ILE A 60 2.79 1.03 16.94
C ILE A 60 2.09 0.08 15.96
N THR A 61 0.75 0.09 15.92
CA THR A 61 -0.01 -0.78 15.03
C THR A 61 0.21 -0.44 13.56
N GLY A 62 0.30 0.84 13.21
CA GLY A 62 0.62 1.29 11.85
C GLY A 62 2.01 0.83 11.39
N ILE A 63 3.04 1.01 12.22
CA ILE A 63 4.40 0.55 11.92
C ILE A 63 4.45 -0.97 11.79
N ALA A 64 3.80 -1.71 12.69
CA ALA A 64 3.72 -3.16 12.62
C ALA A 64 3.03 -3.64 11.33
N ALA A 65 1.90 -3.02 10.97
CA ALA A 65 1.19 -3.32 9.73
C ALA A 65 2.05 -3.04 8.49
N LEU A 66 2.76 -1.91 8.43
CA LEU A 66 3.69 -1.59 7.34
C LEU A 66 4.82 -2.61 7.23
N ALA A 67 5.41 -3.02 8.36
CA ALA A 67 6.49 -4.00 8.37
C ALA A 67 6.01 -5.37 7.85
N ILE A 68 4.86 -5.84 8.31
CA ILE A 68 4.25 -7.11 7.91
C ILE A 68 3.86 -7.07 6.43
N LEU A 69 3.10 -6.05 6.01
CA LEU A 69 2.64 -5.91 4.63
C LEU A 69 3.81 -5.68 3.67
N GLY A 70 4.84 -4.96 4.10
CA GLY A 70 6.06 -4.76 3.32
C GLY A 70 6.88 -6.04 3.15
N ALA A 71 6.92 -6.90 4.17
CA ALA A 71 7.54 -8.22 4.05
C ALA A 71 6.73 -9.14 3.13
N LEU A 72 5.40 -9.08 3.21
CA LEU A 72 4.49 -9.88 2.40
C LEU A 72 4.51 -9.45 0.93
N SER A 73 4.50 -8.15 0.63
CA SER A 73 4.63 -7.64 -0.74
C SER A 73 5.97 -8.03 -1.36
N SER A 74 7.06 -7.94 -0.59
CA SER A 74 8.39 -8.35 -1.04
C SER A 74 8.48 -9.84 -1.32
N TYR A 75 7.79 -10.66 -0.50
CA TYR A 75 7.67 -12.10 -0.69
C TYR A 75 6.99 -12.43 -2.02
N PHE A 76 5.83 -11.83 -2.29
CA PHE A 76 5.12 -12.03 -3.56
C PHE A 76 5.90 -11.47 -4.76
N ALA A 77 6.70 -10.43 -4.57
CA ALA A 77 7.58 -9.87 -5.59
C ALA A 77 8.87 -10.70 -5.83
N GLY A 78 9.12 -11.77 -5.08
CA GLY A 78 10.35 -12.57 -5.21
C GLY A 78 11.62 -11.84 -4.79
N THR A 79 11.51 -10.80 -3.95
CA THR A 79 12.63 -9.97 -3.49
C THR A 79 12.94 -10.19 -2.01
N SER A 80 14.02 -9.59 -1.51
CA SER A 80 14.40 -9.71 -0.09
C SER A 80 13.32 -9.11 0.82
N LYS A 81 12.68 -9.97 1.64
CA LYS A 81 11.66 -9.60 2.62
C LYS A 81 12.10 -8.46 3.54
N ILE A 82 13.33 -8.55 4.05
CA ILE A 82 13.89 -7.58 5.00
C ILE A 82 14.08 -6.22 4.32
N LYS A 83 14.74 -6.19 3.15
CA LYS A 83 15.03 -4.93 2.46
C LYS A 83 13.75 -4.21 2.04
N GLY A 84 12.77 -4.93 1.50
CA GLY A 84 11.53 -4.32 1.07
C GLY A 84 10.63 -3.91 2.24
N SER A 85 10.54 -4.71 3.30
CA SER A 85 9.85 -4.33 4.55
C SER A 85 10.47 -3.08 5.17
N LEU A 86 11.80 -3.02 5.29
CA LEU A 86 12.50 -1.87 5.84
C LEU A 86 12.24 -0.60 5.00
N ARG A 87 12.36 -0.70 3.67
CA ARG A 87 12.08 0.42 2.76
C ARG A 87 10.68 0.98 2.97
N ILE A 88 9.66 0.11 2.98
CA ILE A 88 8.25 0.52 3.13
C ILE A 88 8.01 1.14 4.50
N THR A 89 8.53 0.51 5.55
CA THR A 89 8.36 0.98 6.94
C THR A 89 9.03 2.33 7.16
N LEU A 90 10.25 2.54 6.64
CA LEU A 90 10.96 3.80 6.76
C LEU A 90 10.23 4.96 6.07
N TRP A 91 9.78 4.76 4.83
CA TRP A 91 9.01 5.78 4.13
C TRP A 91 7.66 6.05 4.79
N GLY A 92 7.02 5.02 5.35
CA GLY A 92 5.79 5.18 6.12
C GLY A 92 5.99 5.98 7.41
N ILE A 93 7.03 5.68 8.19
CA ILE A 93 7.37 6.45 9.39
C ILE A 93 7.67 7.91 9.04
N LEU A 94 8.42 8.15 7.96
CA LEU A 94 8.72 9.51 7.51
C LEU A 94 7.45 10.28 7.15
N ALA A 95 6.52 9.64 6.43
CA ALA A 95 5.23 10.23 6.08
C ALA A 95 4.37 10.52 7.32
N MET A 96 4.31 9.60 8.28
CA MET A 96 3.60 9.80 9.55
C MET A 96 4.19 10.96 10.35
N ALA A 97 5.52 11.04 10.46
CA ALA A 97 6.20 12.13 11.14
C ALA A 97 5.93 13.48 10.46
N PHE A 98 5.97 13.53 9.13
CA PHE A 98 5.68 14.73 8.36
C PHE A 98 4.22 15.17 8.52
N SER A 99 3.27 14.24 8.45
CA SER A 99 1.85 14.52 8.68
C SER A 99 1.59 15.02 10.09
N SER A 100 2.23 14.42 11.11
CA SER A 100 2.12 14.87 12.50
C SER A 100 2.73 16.25 12.71
N TRP A 101 3.85 16.55 12.05
CA TRP A 101 4.50 17.86 12.11
C TRP A 101 3.64 18.95 11.48
N ILE A 102 3.05 18.70 10.31
CA ILE A 102 2.10 19.63 9.70
C ILE A 102 0.89 19.84 10.64
N GLY A 103 0.34 18.76 11.19
CA GLY A 103 -0.80 18.84 12.12
C GLY A 103 -0.53 19.71 13.35
N SER A 104 0.70 19.69 13.88
CA SER A 104 1.06 20.51 15.05
C SER A 104 1.12 22.01 14.73
N LEU A 105 1.38 22.42 13.48
CA LEU A 105 1.37 23.83 13.07
C LEU A 105 -0.02 24.47 13.16
N PHE A 106 -1.08 23.65 13.08
CA PHE A 106 -2.47 24.11 13.12
C PHE A 106 -3.04 24.07 14.54
N ASN A 107 -2.21 23.89 15.58
CA ASN A 107 -2.63 23.78 16.98
C ASN A 107 -3.72 22.71 17.22
N VAL A 108 -3.76 21.68 16.36
CA VAL A 108 -4.69 20.55 16.47
C VAL A 108 -4.11 19.53 17.44
N THR A 109 -3.95 19.94 18.70
CA THR A 109 -3.54 19.04 19.77
C THR A 109 -4.79 18.44 20.42
N PRO A 110 -5.02 17.11 20.37
CA PRO A 110 -5.52 16.44 21.56
C PRO A 110 -4.34 16.38 22.53
N LEU A 111 -4.41 17.17 23.62
CA LEU A 111 -3.53 17.01 24.77
C LEU A 111 -3.79 15.66 25.44
#